data_AF-A0A959LGQ2-F1
#
_entry.id   AF-A0A959LGQ2-F1
#
_cell.length_a   1.000
_cell.length_b   1.000
_cell.length_c   1.000
_cell.angle_alpha   90.00
_cell.angle_beta   90.00
_cell.angle_gamma   90.00
#
_symmetry.space_group_name_H-M   'P 1'
#
loop_
_entity.id
_entity.type
_entity.pdbx_description
1 polymer ?
#
loop_
_entity_poly.entity_id
_entity_poly.type
_entity_poly.pdbx_seq_one_letter_code
_entity_poly.pdbx_strand_id
1 'polypeptide(L)'
;MWVQFILLFFSGFGPVLPPSACNETIQAGPDQILCHPGGTVDLNGSFSGNEISSLEWTPAAGLSDPNVLDPTATVTQTTTYTLTIKAPSGNNLIINGDFEAGNTGFTSNYWYGNPGLSPGGYSVQSNPVVCNGGFSQCGDHTSGSGNMMVIDGSTTPGITFFCQTVPVNPNTDYYFEFYVTSVYPVSPANVQATFNGIPVGSVSATANTCEWIQFATVWNSGGASSVTICLEDLNIIGGGNDFAIDDVFLREICEYEDEVTITVLDEIVETQSFEMCFGESIEVGGQYFDDAGDYDVVLSSFQGCDSTIQVHIDVADVEAYILQADPLNCYQDQTS
;
A
#
# COMPACT_ATOMS: atom_id res chain seq x y z
N MET A 1 -9.24 -19.47 67.57
CA MET A 1 -9.23 -20.19 66.28
C MET A 1 -9.70 -19.20 65.24
N TRP A 2 -8.74 -18.55 64.59
CA TRP A 2 -8.98 -17.44 63.65
C TRP A 2 -9.35 -18.02 62.28
N VAL A 3 -10.50 -17.61 61.74
CA VAL A 3 -10.92 -17.98 60.39
C VAL A 3 -10.22 -17.05 59.40
N GLN A 4 -9.29 -17.61 58.65
CA GLN A 4 -8.53 -16.93 57.61
C GLN A 4 -9.41 -16.85 56.36
N PHE A 5 -9.81 -15.63 55.97
CA PHE A 5 -10.43 -15.39 54.66
C PHE A 5 -9.36 -15.61 53.59
N ILE A 6 -9.49 -16.69 52.83
CA ILE A 6 -8.73 -16.92 51.60
C ILE A 6 -9.32 -15.97 50.55
N LEU A 7 -8.61 -14.89 50.26
CA LEU A 7 -8.80 -14.11 49.04
C LEU A 7 -8.39 -15.00 47.85
N LEU A 8 -9.37 -15.52 47.13
CA LEU A 8 -9.15 -16.12 45.82
C LEU A 8 -8.82 -14.99 44.83
N PHE A 9 -7.54 -14.81 44.52
CA PHE A 9 -7.14 -14.09 43.32
C PHE A 9 -7.52 -14.94 42.11
N PHE A 10 -8.56 -14.53 41.38
CA PHE A 10 -8.74 -14.97 40.00
C PHE A 10 -7.64 -14.29 39.16
N SER A 11 -6.51 -14.96 38.95
CA SER A 11 -5.55 -14.61 37.91
C SER A 11 -6.11 -15.03 36.56
N GLY A 12 -7.09 -14.25 36.09
CA GLY A 12 -7.82 -14.46 34.85
C GLY A 12 -7.72 -13.24 33.94
N PHE A 13 -6.52 -12.68 33.78
CA PHE A 13 -6.22 -11.88 32.59
C PHE A 13 -5.27 -12.74 31.77
N GLY A 14 -5.81 -13.46 30.79
CA GLY A 14 -5.00 -13.86 29.65
C GLY A 14 -4.38 -12.60 29.02
N PRO A 15 -3.26 -12.70 28.29
CA PRO A 15 -2.67 -11.56 27.62
C PRO A 15 -3.78 -10.86 26.82
N VAL A 16 -4.10 -9.62 27.21
CA VAL A 16 -4.94 -8.75 26.40
C VAL A 16 -4.19 -8.65 25.08
N LEU A 17 -4.82 -9.11 23.99
CA LEU A 17 -4.26 -8.93 22.66
C LEU A 17 -3.87 -7.45 22.54
N PRO A 18 -2.64 -7.11 22.11
CA PRO A 18 -2.36 -5.73 21.79
C PRO A 18 -3.44 -5.25 20.80
N PRO A 19 -3.90 -3.99 20.90
CA PRO A 19 -4.79 -3.44 19.88
C PRO A 19 -4.18 -3.73 18.50
N SER A 20 -5.04 -4.00 17.51
CA SER A 20 -4.61 -4.32 16.14
C SER A 20 -3.41 -3.45 15.75
N ALA A 21 -2.34 -4.11 15.30
CA ALA A 21 -1.10 -3.46 14.92
C ALA A 21 -1.25 -2.56 13.68
N CYS A 22 -2.38 -2.64 12.99
CA CYS A 22 -2.73 -1.90 11.79
C CYS A 22 -3.06 -0.44 12.13
N ASN A 23 -2.08 0.46 12.01
CA ASN A 23 -2.24 1.89 12.30
C ASN A 23 -1.83 2.81 11.13
N GLU A 24 -1.47 2.21 10.01
CA GLU A 24 -1.11 2.85 8.77
C GLU A 24 -2.34 3.48 8.10
N THR A 25 -2.10 4.50 7.30
CA THR A 25 -3.17 5.25 6.62
C THR A 25 -3.07 5.03 5.12
N ILE A 26 -4.22 4.74 4.51
CA ILE A 26 -4.42 4.66 3.08
C ILE A 26 -5.30 5.81 2.63
N GLN A 27 -5.07 6.35 1.44
CA GLN A 27 -5.95 7.31 0.79
C GLN A 27 -6.12 6.94 -0.68
N ALA A 28 -7.35 6.85 -1.16
CA ALA A 28 -7.69 6.66 -2.57
C ALA A 28 -7.69 7.96 -3.38
N GLY A 29 -7.39 9.09 -2.73
CA GLY A 29 -7.47 10.43 -3.31
C GLY A 29 -8.84 11.09 -3.09
N PRO A 30 -8.99 12.39 -3.39
CA PRO A 30 -10.26 13.07 -3.25
C PRO A 30 -11.24 12.66 -4.37
N ASP A 31 -12.54 12.71 -4.08
CA ASP A 31 -13.58 12.59 -5.10
C ASP A 31 -13.38 13.61 -6.24
N GLN A 32 -13.66 13.18 -7.46
CA GLN A 32 -13.40 13.94 -8.67
C GLN A 32 -14.65 14.13 -9.51
N ILE A 33 -14.63 15.15 -10.37
CA ILE A 33 -15.72 15.46 -11.30
C ILE A 33 -15.14 15.44 -12.72
N LEU A 34 -15.77 14.65 -13.60
CA LEU A 34 -15.55 14.65 -15.03
C LEU A 34 -16.71 15.34 -15.73
N CYS A 35 -16.37 16.32 -16.56
CA CYS A 35 -17.34 17.16 -17.25
C CYS A 35 -18.06 16.48 -18.42
N HIS A 36 -17.56 15.34 -18.89
CA HIS A 36 -18.16 14.58 -19.97
C HIS A 36 -17.77 13.09 -19.85
N PRO A 37 -18.59 12.17 -20.38
CA PRO A 37 -18.23 10.77 -20.52
C PRO A 37 -16.92 10.57 -21.28
N GLY A 38 -16.10 9.62 -20.83
CA GLY A 38 -14.86 9.23 -21.50
C GLY A 38 -13.65 10.11 -21.20
N GLY A 39 -13.78 11.10 -20.30
CA GLY A 39 -12.65 11.85 -19.77
C GLY A 39 -11.74 10.98 -18.88
N THR A 40 -10.56 11.51 -18.56
CA THR A 40 -9.54 10.83 -17.75
C THR A 40 -9.16 11.61 -16.51
N VAL A 41 -8.92 10.91 -15.40
CA VAL A 41 -8.39 11.47 -14.14
C VAL A 41 -7.35 10.55 -13.51
N ASP A 42 -6.37 11.10 -12.80
CA ASP A 42 -5.43 10.31 -11.99
C ASP A 42 -6.01 10.15 -10.58
N LEU A 43 -6.03 8.93 -10.04
CA LEU A 43 -6.67 8.66 -8.75
C LEU A 43 -5.86 9.19 -7.56
N ASN A 44 -4.56 9.43 -7.70
CA ASN A 44 -3.67 9.97 -6.66
C ASN A 44 -3.67 9.16 -5.35
N GLY A 45 -3.71 7.83 -5.45
CA GLY A 45 -3.67 6.96 -4.28
C GLY A 45 -2.36 7.08 -3.50
N SER A 46 -2.42 6.97 -2.18
CA SER A 46 -1.26 7.04 -1.29
C SER A 46 -1.38 6.12 -0.08
N PHE A 47 -0.23 5.71 0.45
CA PHE A 47 -0.10 4.84 1.61
C PHE A 47 1.06 5.31 2.48
N SER A 48 0.86 5.35 3.80
CA SER A 48 1.88 5.85 4.74
C SER A 48 2.77 4.77 5.36
N GLY A 49 2.51 3.49 5.10
CA GLY A 49 3.35 2.39 5.54
C GLY A 49 4.63 2.25 4.72
N ASN A 50 5.61 1.53 5.29
CA ASN A 50 6.94 1.39 4.68
C ASN A 50 6.99 0.37 3.53
N GLU A 51 6.12 -0.63 3.56
CA GLU A 51 6.14 -1.77 2.64
C GLU A 51 4.72 -2.13 2.21
N ILE A 52 4.54 -2.51 0.93
CA ILE A 52 3.26 -2.98 0.38
C ILE A 52 3.45 -4.43 -0.07
N SER A 53 2.68 -5.35 0.50
CA SER A 53 2.64 -6.76 0.09
C SER A 53 1.80 -6.95 -1.17
N SER A 54 0.65 -6.28 -1.25
CA SER A 54 -0.19 -6.26 -2.44
C SER A 54 -1.04 -4.99 -2.50
N LEU A 55 -1.41 -4.59 -3.71
CA LEU A 55 -2.28 -3.45 -3.97
C LEU A 55 -3.20 -3.79 -5.13
N GLU A 56 -4.48 -3.46 -5.00
CA GLU A 56 -5.45 -3.61 -6.07
C GLU A 56 -6.52 -2.51 -6.02
N TRP A 57 -6.91 -2.00 -7.18
CA TRP A 57 -8.08 -1.16 -7.37
C TRP A 57 -9.24 -1.96 -7.96
N THR A 58 -10.43 -1.80 -7.40
CA THR A 58 -11.66 -2.42 -7.92
C THR A 58 -12.77 -1.38 -8.14
N PRO A 59 -13.54 -1.45 -9.24
CA PRO A 59 -13.37 -2.33 -10.38
C PRO A 59 -12.10 -2.00 -11.19
N ALA A 60 -11.51 -2.98 -11.88
CA ALA A 60 -10.36 -2.72 -12.78
C ALA A 60 -10.73 -2.02 -14.09
N ALA A 61 -12.02 -2.03 -14.45
CA ALA A 61 -12.50 -1.48 -15.72
C ALA A 61 -12.27 0.03 -15.78
N GLY A 62 -11.69 0.50 -16.90
CA GLY A 62 -11.38 1.92 -17.11
C GLY A 62 -10.05 2.37 -16.49
N LEU A 63 -9.38 1.55 -15.69
CA LEU A 63 -8.06 1.87 -15.13
C LEU A 63 -6.94 1.51 -16.11
N SER A 64 -5.90 2.34 -16.13
CA SER A 64 -4.66 2.09 -16.88
C SER A 64 -3.89 0.87 -16.34
N ASP A 65 -3.78 0.74 -15.02
CA ASP A 65 -3.30 -0.46 -14.32
C ASP A 65 -3.92 -0.52 -12.91
N PRO A 66 -4.75 -1.52 -12.57
CA PRO A 66 -5.36 -1.61 -11.24
C PRO A 66 -4.37 -1.95 -10.12
N ASN A 67 -3.10 -2.25 -10.42
CA ASN A 67 -2.12 -2.71 -9.41
C ASN A 67 -1.04 -1.65 -9.09
N VAL A 68 -1.26 -0.39 -9.44
CA VAL A 68 -0.40 0.74 -9.05
C VAL A 68 -1.13 1.71 -8.13
N LEU A 69 -0.39 2.45 -7.29
CA LEU A 69 -0.99 3.42 -6.34
C LEU A 69 -1.78 4.51 -7.05
N ASP A 70 -1.28 4.99 -8.18
CA ASP A 70 -1.83 6.14 -8.90
C ASP A 70 -2.10 5.80 -10.37
N PRO A 71 -3.19 5.07 -10.66
CA PRO A 71 -3.61 4.82 -12.02
C PRO A 71 -4.39 6.00 -12.59
N THR A 72 -4.27 6.20 -13.89
CA THR A 72 -5.23 6.99 -14.65
C THR A 72 -6.51 6.17 -14.87
N ALA A 73 -7.66 6.74 -14.53
CA ALA A 73 -9.00 6.19 -14.76
C ALA A 73 -9.68 6.90 -15.95
N THR A 74 -10.33 6.13 -16.82
CA THR A 74 -11.15 6.59 -17.94
C THR A 74 -12.55 6.03 -17.79
N VAL A 75 -13.54 6.90 -17.50
CA VAL A 75 -14.91 6.46 -17.18
C VAL A 75 -15.95 7.19 -18.02
N THR A 76 -17.01 6.48 -18.42
CA THR A 76 -18.14 7.05 -19.20
C THR A 76 -19.38 7.33 -18.35
N GLN A 77 -19.38 6.88 -17.10
CA GLN A 77 -20.46 7.04 -16.13
C GLN A 77 -19.84 7.19 -14.74
N THR A 78 -20.59 7.78 -13.80
CA THR A 78 -20.16 7.88 -12.41
C THR A 78 -19.74 6.52 -11.88
N THR A 79 -18.50 6.44 -11.37
CA THR A 79 -17.85 5.19 -10.96
C THR A 79 -17.11 5.43 -9.65
N THR A 80 -17.30 4.53 -8.70
CA THR A 80 -16.53 4.49 -7.45
C THR A 80 -15.49 3.40 -7.58
N TYR A 81 -14.23 3.75 -7.29
CA TYR A 81 -13.11 2.83 -7.21
C TYR A 81 -12.69 2.66 -5.75
N THR A 82 -12.47 1.42 -5.34
CA THR A 82 -11.95 1.03 -4.02
C THR A 82 -10.49 0.62 -4.18
N LEU A 83 -9.59 1.27 -3.44
CA LEU A 83 -8.19 0.90 -3.30
C LEU A 83 -8.04 -0.04 -2.10
N THR A 84 -7.57 -1.26 -2.32
CA THR A 84 -7.24 -2.22 -1.27
C THR A 84 -5.73 -2.45 -1.23
N ILE A 85 -5.10 -2.24 -0.07
CA ILE A 85 -3.68 -2.51 0.17
C ILE A 85 -3.54 -3.56 1.26
N LYS A 86 -2.67 -4.55 1.04
CA LYS A 86 -2.15 -5.41 2.10
C LYS A 86 -0.71 -5.04 2.40
N ALA A 87 -0.37 -4.87 3.68
CA ALA A 87 0.96 -4.46 4.10
C ALA A 87 1.29 -5.02 5.49
N PRO A 88 2.56 -5.37 5.79
CA PRO A 88 2.96 -5.71 7.15
C PRO A 88 2.88 -4.47 8.04
N SER A 89 2.26 -4.60 9.20
CA SER A 89 2.18 -3.54 10.22
C SER A 89 3.56 -3.11 10.69
N GLY A 90 3.73 -1.87 11.13
CA GLY A 90 4.98 -1.38 11.73
C GLY A 90 5.34 -2.01 13.09
N ASN A 91 4.46 -2.81 13.69
CA ASN A 91 4.69 -3.41 15.01
C ASN A 91 5.33 -4.81 14.92
N ASN A 92 6.55 -4.95 15.45
CA ASN A 92 7.16 -6.27 15.63
C ASN A 92 6.57 -6.99 16.86
N LEU A 93 6.03 -8.19 16.67
CA LEU A 93 5.53 -9.02 17.76
C LEU A 93 6.63 -9.84 18.45
N ILE A 94 7.81 -9.97 17.84
CA ILE A 94 8.98 -10.57 18.48
C ILE A 94 9.57 -9.57 19.48
N ILE A 95 9.65 -9.97 20.74
CA ILE A 95 10.30 -9.19 21.79
C ILE A 95 11.82 -9.35 21.65
N ASN A 96 12.54 -8.23 21.64
CA ASN A 96 14.00 -8.20 21.57
C ASN A 96 14.56 -8.97 20.36
N GLY A 97 13.90 -8.83 19.20
CA GLY A 97 14.33 -9.44 17.95
C GLY A 97 15.57 -8.77 17.33
N ASP A 98 15.85 -7.53 17.72
CA ASP A 98 17.05 -6.71 17.43
C ASP A 98 18.20 -6.95 18.44
N PHE A 99 17.97 -7.79 19.45
CA PHE A 99 18.94 -8.17 20.48
C PHE A 99 19.52 -7.04 21.35
N GLU A 100 19.01 -5.80 21.26
CA GLU A 100 19.53 -4.64 22.00
C GLU A 100 19.28 -4.71 23.51
N ALA A 101 18.28 -5.48 23.95
CA ALA A 101 18.06 -5.79 25.35
C ALA A 101 18.92 -6.97 25.86
N GLY A 102 19.93 -7.40 25.09
CA GLY A 102 20.86 -8.46 25.46
C GLY A 102 20.23 -9.85 25.43
N ASN A 103 20.69 -10.76 26.30
CA ASN A 103 20.18 -12.13 26.41
C ASN A 103 18.84 -12.19 27.17
N THR A 104 17.79 -11.60 26.61
CA THR A 104 16.43 -11.58 27.16
C THR A 104 15.38 -11.79 26.07
N GLY A 105 14.16 -12.18 26.42
CA GLY A 105 13.03 -12.28 25.46
C GLY A 105 12.96 -13.58 24.65
N PHE A 106 13.97 -14.45 24.68
CA PHE A 106 13.97 -15.73 23.98
C PHE A 106 14.52 -16.87 24.84
N THR A 107 14.33 -18.11 24.40
CA THR A 107 14.94 -19.32 24.97
C THR A 107 15.83 -20.02 23.96
N SER A 108 16.72 -20.88 24.45
CA SER A 108 17.70 -21.60 23.63
C SER A 108 18.00 -22.97 24.22
N ASN A 109 18.28 -23.95 23.37
CA ASN A 109 18.94 -25.20 23.75
C ASN A 109 20.47 -25.09 23.68
N TYR A 110 20.99 -24.06 23.02
CA TYR A 110 22.42 -23.73 23.08
C TYR A 110 22.74 -23.17 24.46
N TRP A 111 23.98 -23.34 24.92
CA TRP A 111 24.41 -22.76 26.19
C TRP A 111 24.85 -21.30 25.98
N TYR A 112 24.55 -20.44 26.96
CA TYR A 112 24.89 -19.02 26.88
C TYR A 112 26.33 -18.76 27.34
N GLY A 113 27.16 -18.17 26.46
CA GLY A 113 28.51 -17.71 26.76
C GLY A 113 28.62 -16.18 26.78
N ASN A 114 29.40 -15.60 27.72
CA ASN A 114 29.51 -14.15 27.86
C ASN A 114 30.89 -13.64 28.37
N PRO A 115 31.78 -13.18 27.47
CA PRO A 115 31.90 -13.65 26.10
C PRO A 115 32.81 -14.90 26.07
N GLY A 116 32.73 -15.67 25.00
CA GLY A 116 33.48 -16.91 24.85
C GLY A 116 32.56 -18.03 24.42
N LEU A 117 32.76 -18.50 23.20
CA LEU A 117 31.98 -19.56 22.60
C LEU A 117 32.85 -20.79 22.29
N SER A 118 32.15 -21.91 22.26
CA SER A 118 32.58 -23.22 21.78
C SER A 118 31.33 -23.89 21.17
N PRO A 119 31.48 -24.95 20.37
CA PRO A 119 30.37 -25.52 19.61
C PRO A 119 29.10 -25.74 20.43
N GLY A 120 27.97 -25.29 19.89
CA GLY A 120 26.66 -25.29 20.57
C GLY A 120 26.47 -24.16 21.57
N GLY A 121 27.27 -23.10 21.49
CA GLY A 121 27.18 -21.91 22.33
C GLY A 121 26.64 -20.69 21.58
N TYR A 122 25.98 -19.77 22.30
CA TYR A 122 25.58 -18.47 21.76
C TYR A 122 25.90 -17.33 22.72
N SER A 123 26.05 -16.12 22.19
CA SER A 123 26.17 -14.86 22.94
C SER A 123 25.35 -13.76 22.26
N VAL A 124 25.10 -12.67 22.98
CA VAL A 124 24.54 -11.44 22.40
C VAL A 124 25.60 -10.35 22.53
N GLN A 125 26.18 -9.94 21.40
CA GLN A 125 27.31 -9.02 21.34
C GLN A 125 27.26 -8.20 20.05
N SER A 126 27.89 -7.02 20.07
CA SER A 126 28.04 -6.18 18.86
C SER A 126 29.24 -6.53 17.98
N ASN A 127 30.11 -7.44 18.43
CA ASN A 127 31.30 -7.86 17.68
C ASN A 127 31.61 -9.35 17.94
N PRO A 128 31.51 -10.24 16.92
CA PRO A 128 31.72 -11.68 17.08
C PRO A 128 33.13 -12.05 17.53
N VAL A 129 34.13 -11.20 17.28
CA VAL A 129 35.54 -11.45 17.68
C VAL A 129 35.67 -11.60 19.20
N VAL A 130 34.82 -10.94 19.99
CA VAL A 130 34.85 -11.06 21.45
C VAL A 130 34.38 -12.43 21.92
N CYS A 131 33.52 -13.08 21.13
CA CYS A 131 33.00 -14.43 21.37
C CYS A 131 34.02 -15.50 21.02
N ASN A 132 34.71 -15.34 19.89
CA ASN A 132 35.75 -16.24 19.42
C ASN A 132 36.72 -15.46 18.52
N GLY A 133 38.02 -15.48 18.86
CA GLY A 133 39.04 -14.73 18.11
C GLY A 133 39.25 -15.20 16.66
N GLY A 134 38.66 -16.33 16.26
CA GLY A 134 38.63 -16.81 14.88
C GLY A 134 37.48 -16.24 14.02
N PHE A 135 36.51 -15.55 14.63
CA PHE A 135 35.37 -14.97 13.91
C PHE A 135 35.74 -13.65 13.24
N SER A 136 35.04 -13.34 12.15
CA SER A 136 35.10 -12.05 11.47
C SER A 136 34.45 -10.95 12.32
N GLN A 137 34.96 -9.73 12.20
CA GLN A 137 34.41 -8.53 12.85
C GLN A 137 33.19 -8.01 12.06
N CYS A 138 32.07 -8.73 12.18
CA CYS A 138 30.79 -8.28 11.63
C CYS A 138 30.12 -7.32 12.63
N GLY A 139 29.43 -6.29 12.12
CA GLY A 139 28.45 -5.53 12.90
C GLY A 139 27.05 -6.14 12.77
N ASP A 140 26.12 -5.70 13.60
CA ASP A 140 24.69 -6.01 13.48
C ASP A 140 24.13 -5.55 12.12
N HIS A 141 22.95 -6.05 11.74
CA HIS A 141 22.33 -5.73 10.47
C HIS A 141 21.76 -4.31 10.45
N THR A 142 21.22 -3.84 11.57
CA THR A 142 20.52 -2.54 11.65
C THR A 142 21.46 -1.34 11.56
N SER A 143 22.50 -1.28 12.39
CA SER A 143 23.35 -0.08 12.56
C SER A 143 24.84 -0.30 12.28
N GLY A 144 25.28 -1.56 12.27
CA GLY A 144 26.69 -1.96 12.27
C GLY A 144 27.43 -1.77 13.59
N SER A 145 26.76 -1.33 14.66
CA SER A 145 27.31 -1.10 16.01
C SER A 145 26.47 -1.64 17.18
N GLY A 146 25.25 -2.08 16.89
CA GLY A 146 24.29 -2.69 17.80
C GLY A 146 24.63 -4.13 18.12
N ASN A 147 23.79 -4.76 18.93
CA ASN A 147 23.93 -6.15 19.34
C ASN A 147 23.32 -7.10 18.31
N MET A 148 23.85 -8.32 18.26
CA MET A 148 23.29 -9.42 17.49
C MET A 148 23.51 -10.72 18.24
N MET A 149 22.76 -11.77 17.91
CA MET A 149 23.01 -13.11 18.45
C MET A 149 24.13 -13.78 17.66
N VAL A 150 25.29 -13.96 18.28
CA VAL A 150 26.47 -14.65 17.73
C VAL A 150 26.48 -16.10 18.17
N ILE A 151 26.67 -17.03 17.24
CA ILE A 151 26.52 -18.47 17.45
C ILE A 151 27.77 -19.22 16.98
N ASP A 152 28.29 -20.09 17.85
CA ASP A 152 29.27 -21.12 17.51
C ASP A 152 28.49 -22.42 17.27
N GLY A 153 28.47 -22.86 16.02
CA GLY A 153 27.52 -23.83 15.50
C GLY A 153 27.52 -25.15 16.28
N SER A 154 26.36 -25.79 16.44
CA SER A 154 26.28 -27.09 17.10
C SER A 154 26.52 -28.22 16.11
N THR A 155 27.14 -29.30 16.59
CA THR A 155 27.18 -30.58 15.86
C THR A 155 26.00 -31.50 16.21
N THR A 156 25.11 -31.05 17.10
CA THR A 156 23.93 -31.81 17.53
C THR A 156 22.74 -31.44 16.66
N PRO A 157 22.12 -32.37 15.92
CA PRO A 157 20.96 -32.06 15.09
C PRO A 157 19.71 -31.79 15.93
N GLY A 158 18.84 -30.90 15.44
CA GLY A 158 17.48 -30.69 15.98
C GLY A 158 17.43 -29.92 17.31
N ILE A 159 18.46 -29.14 17.63
CA ILE A 159 18.44 -28.24 18.78
C ILE A 159 18.27 -26.79 18.30
N THR A 160 17.48 -26.01 19.05
CA THR A 160 17.15 -24.64 18.67
C THR A 160 18.05 -23.65 19.39
N PHE A 161 18.50 -22.61 18.69
CA PHE A 161 19.30 -21.55 19.29
C PHE A 161 18.46 -20.33 19.70
N PHE A 162 17.27 -20.18 19.12
CA PHE A 162 16.29 -19.14 19.44
C PHE A 162 14.89 -19.76 19.43
N CYS A 163 14.10 -19.49 20.46
CA CYS A 163 12.67 -19.76 20.48
C CYS A 163 11.92 -18.63 21.22
N GLN A 164 10.75 -18.26 20.70
CA GLN A 164 9.83 -17.35 21.38
C GLN A 164 8.38 -17.75 21.09
N THR A 165 7.52 -17.69 22.12
CA THR A 165 6.07 -17.88 21.95
C THR A 165 5.40 -16.53 21.93
N VAL A 166 4.69 -16.25 20.85
CA VAL A 166 4.10 -14.94 20.54
C VAL A 166 2.57 -15.10 20.40
N PRO A 167 1.75 -14.21 21.01
CA PRO A 167 0.32 -14.18 20.75
C PRO A 167 0.02 -13.73 19.31
N VAL A 168 -0.93 -14.37 18.65
CA VAL A 168 -1.38 -14.02 17.29
C VAL A 168 -2.90 -14.00 17.21
N ASN A 169 -3.43 -13.25 16.26
CA ASN A 169 -4.84 -13.24 15.90
C ASN A 169 -5.16 -14.48 15.05
N PRO A 170 -6.28 -15.19 15.30
CA PRO A 170 -6.70 -16.30 14.44
C PRO A 170 -7.12 -15.84 13.04
N ASN A 171 -6.77 -16.66 12.05
CA ASN A 171 -7.04 -16.53 10.61
C ASN A 171 -6.42 -15.27 10.00
N THR A 172 -5.24 -14.90 10.50
CA THR A 172 -4.52 -13.70 10.12
C THR A 172 -3.22 -14.08 9.44
N ASP A 173 -2.89 -13.39 8.35
CA ASP A 173 -1.60 -13.52 7.67
C ASP A 173 -0.53 -12.72 8.42
N TYR A 174 0.65 -13.31 8.56
CA TYR A 174 1.81 -12.70 9.19
C TYR A 174 3.00 -12.76 8.25
N TYR A 175 3.78 -11.67 8.24
CA TYR A 175 5.08 -11.60 7.60
C TYR A 175 6.15 -11.88 8.65
N PHE A 176 6.92 -12.95 8.45
CA PHE A 176 8.03 -13.34 9.32
C PHE A 176 9.35 -13.22 8.58
N GLU A 177 10.34 -12.64 9.24
CA GLU A 177 11.69 -12.49 8.69
C GLU A 177 12.78 -12.52 9.77
N PHE A 178 13.99 -12.81 9.33
CA PHE A 178 15.23 -12.58 10.09
C PHE A 178 16.41 -12.46 9.13
N TYR A 179 17.51 -11.90 9.62
CA TYR A 179 18.76 -11.81 8.87
C TYR A 179 19.80 -12.76 9.46
N VAL A 180 20.59 -13.39 8.59
CA VAL A 180 21.69 -14.26 8.98
C VAL A 180 22.97 -13.87 8.23
N THR A 181 24.11 -13.94 8.91
CA THR A 181 25.42 -13.79 8.28
C THR A 181 26.41 -14.81 8.81
N SER A 182 27.31 -15.30 7.96
CA SER A 182 28.44 -16.09 8.43
C SER A 182 29.43 -15.21 9.18
N VAL A 183 29.87 -15.65 10.36
CA VAL A 183 31.01 -15.04 11.07
C VAL A 183 32.28 -15.84 10.87
N TYR A 184 32.18 -17.04 10.29
CA TYR A 184 33.30 -17.84 9.81
C TYR A 184 33.04 -18.32 8.37
N PRO A 185 34.04 -18.30 7.47
CA PRO A 185 33.80 -18.47 6.02
C PRO A 185 33.61 -19.93 5.56
N VAL A 186 33.75 -20.91 6.46
CA VAL A 186 33.68 -22.33 6.13
C VAL A 186 32.34 -22.91 6.56
N SER A 187 31.78 -23.80 5.74
CA SER A 187 30.52 -24.50 5.99
C SER A 187 29.40 -23.57 6.51
N PRO A 188 28.93 -22.59 5.74
CA PRO A 188 27.94 -21.61 6.21
C PRO A 188 26.69 -22.25 6.82
N ALA A 189 26.14 -21.62 7.84
CA ALA A 189 24.92 -22.09 8.49
C ALA A 189 23.73 -22.13 7.52
N ASN A 190 22.81 -23.06 7.76
CA ASN A 190 21.53 -23.16 7.06
C ASN A 190 20.41 -23.08 8.09
N VAL A 191 19.94 -21.86 8.35
CA VAL A 191 18.96 -21.58 9.41
C VAL A 191 17.56 -21.90 8.94
N GLN A 192 16.88 -22.80 9.64
CA GLN A 192 15.47 -23.13 9.44
C GLN A 192 14.62 -22.43 10.50
N ALA A 193 13.49 -21.88 10.06
CA ALA A 193 12.42 -21.44 10.95
C ALA A 193 11.32 -22.50 11.05
N THR A 194 10.82 -22.70 12.26
CA THR A 194 9.69 -23.59 12.55
C THR A 194 8.62 -22.86 13.35
N PHE A 195 7.35 -23.12 13.02
CA PHE A 195 6.18 -22.55 13.68
C PHE A 195 5.40 -23.70 14.31
N ASN A 196 5.32 -23.72 15.64
CA ASN A 196 4.80 -24.84 16.43
C ASN A 196 5.48 -26.19 16.06
N GLY A 197 6.79 -26.14 15.77
CA GLY A 197 7.58 -27.30 15.34
C GLY A 197 7.41 -27.71 13.87
N ILE A 198 6.61 -26.99 13.08
CA ILE A 198 6.46 -27.24 11.64
C ILE A 198 7.38 -26.31 10.86
N PRO A 199 8.26 -26.83 9.98
CA PRO A 199 9.11 -26.00 9.14
C PRO A 199 8.31 -25.06 8.23
N VAL A 200 8.67 -23.78 8.23
CA VAL A 200 8.09 -22.75 7.32
C VAL A 200 9.07 -22.31 6.23
N GLY A 201 10.36 -22.67 6.37
CA GLY A 201 11.39 -22.42 5.38
C GLY A 201 12.78 -22.35 6.00
N SER A 202 13.80 -22.22 5.15
CA SER A 202 15.19 -22.05 5.59
C SER A 202 15.96 -21.12 4.67
N VAL A 203 17.01 -20.51 5.19
CA VAL A 203 17.98 -19.69 4.46
C VAL A 203 19.39 -20.14 4.78
N SER A 204 20.28 -20.15 3.78
CA SER A 204 21.71 -20.38 4.00
C SER A 204 22.45 -19.04 4.02
N ALA A 205 23.34 -18.86 5.00
CA ALA A 205 24.33 -17.80 4.94
C ALA A 205 25.30 -18.05 3.77
N THR A 206 26.01 -17.01 3.34
CA THR A 206 27.06 -17.16 2.32
C THR A 206 28.41 -17.47 2.97
N ALA A 207 29.37 -17.96 2.19
CA ALA A 207 30.75 -18.11 2.66
C ALA A 207 31.48 -16.76 2.81
N ASN A 208 30.90 -15.65 2.31
CA ASN A 208 31.43 -14.32 2.57
C ASN A 208 30.96 -13.89 3.96
N THR A 209 31.91 -13.70 4.87
CA THR A 209 31.54 -13.25 6.21
C THR A 209 31.02 -11.82 6.20
N CYS A 210 30.10 -11.51 7.10
CA CYS A 210 29.49 -10.19 7.24
C CYS A 210 28.62 -9.75 6.04
N GLU A 211 28.22 -10.69 5.19
CA GLU A 211 27.14 -10.53 4.22
C GLU A 211 25.84 -10.99 4.88
N TRP A 212 24.93 -10.05 5.17
CA TRP A 212 23.62 -10.35 5.76
C TRP A 212 22.64 -10.82 4.68
N ILE A 213 22.04 -11.99 4.89
CA ILE A 213 21.06 -12.61 4.00
C ILE A 213 19.72 -12.70 4.74
N GLN A 214 18.67 -12.22 4.09
CA GLN A 214 17.32 -12.25 4.63
C GLN A 214 16.65 -13.60 4.39
N PHE A 215 15.99 -14.13 5.42
CA PHE A 215 14.87 -15.05 5.27
C PHE A 215 13.57 -14.27 5.44
N ALA A 216 12.59 -14.53 4.57
CA ALA A 216 11.25 -14.01 4.74
C ALA A 216 10.19 -15.02 4.27
N THR A 217 9.05 -15.06 4.95
CA THR A 217 7.88 -15.85 4.53
C THR A 217 6.58 -15.24 5.04
N VAL A 218 5.49 -15.52 4.31
CA VAL A 218 4.13 -15.28 4.81
C VAL A 218 3.61 -16.55 5.46
N TRP A 219 2.97 -16.42 6.62
CA TRP A 219 2.34 -17.51 7.35
C TRP A 219 0.95 -17.12 7.82
N ASN A 220 -0.05 -17.96 7.56
CA ASN A 220 -1.40 -17.78 8.10
C ASN A 220 -1.57 -18.52 9.43
N SER A 221 -2.10 -17.85 10.44
CA SER A 221 -2.27 -18.42 11.78
C SER A 221 -3.33 -19.53 11.86
N GLY A 222 -4.21 -19.64 10.87
CA GLY A 222 -5.38 -20.50 10.93
C GLY A 222 -6.15 -20.27 12.23
N GLY A 223 -6.64 -21.32 12.88
CA GLY A 223 -7.34 -21.17 14.16
C GLY A 223 -6.45 -20.80 15.37
N ALA A 224 -5.13 -20.60 15.22
CA ALA A 224 -4.22 -20.41 16.35
C ALA A 224 -4.34 -19.01 16.98
N SER A 225 -4.24 -18.95 18.31
CA SER A 225 -4.15 -17.69 19.08
C SER A 225 -2.74 -17.38 19.60
N SER A 226 -1.79 -18.28 19.35
CA SER A 226 -0.36 -18.11 19.66
C SER A 226 0.47 -19.01 18.76
N VAL A 227 1.72 -18.63 18.54
CA VAL A 227 2.70 -19.41 17.78
C VAL A 227 4.02 -19.47 18.54
N THR A 228 4.62 -20.65 18.64
CA THR A 228 6.00 -20.82 19.06
C THR A 228 6.88 -20.83 17.82
N ILE A 229 7.70 -19.79 17.68
CA ILE A 229 8.66 -19.64 16.59
C ILE A 229 10.01 -20.10 17.12
N CYS A 230 10.66 -21.01 16.41
CA CYS A 230 11.99 -21.50 16.77
C CYS A 230 12.91 -21.52 15.54
N LEU A 231 14.18 -21.21 15.76
CA LEU A 231 15.24 -21.26 14.77
C LEU A 231 16.27 -22.34 15.12
N GLU A 232 16.67 -23.11 14.12
CA GLU A 232 17.72 -24.14 14.21
C GLU A 232 18.67 -24.08 13.01
N ASP A 233 19.92 -24.50 13.22
CA ASP A 233 20.88 -24.66 12.13
C ASP A 233 20.84 -26.11 11.61
N LEU A 234 20.54 -26.27 10.32
CA LEU A 234 20.52 -27.55 9.63
C LEU A 234 21.92 -28.02 9.23
N ASN A 235 22.90 -27.12 9.18
CA ASN A 235 24.28 -27.49 8.91
C ASN A 235 25.01 -27.78 10.23
N ILE A 236 25.28 -29.05 10.51
CA ILE A 236 25.91 -29.49 11.77
C ILE A 236 27.42 -29.79 11.65
N ILE A 237 28.08 -29.26 10.61
CA ILE A 237 29.51 -29.48 10.38
C ILE A 237 30.34 -28.59 11.32
N GLY A 238 30.84 -29.16 12.42
CA GLY A 238 31.57 -28.40 13.45
C GLY A 238 32.93 -27.80 13.06
N GLY A 239 33.31 -27.87 11.78
CA GLY A 239 34.38 -27.06 11.20
C GLY A 239 33.75 -25.99 10.32
N GLY A 240 33.28 -24.91 10.94
CA GLY A 240 32.46 -23.91 10.28
C GLY A 240 31.14 -23.71 10.98
N ASN A 241 30.06 -23.48 10.23
CA ASN A 241 28.68 -23.30 10.71
C ASN A 241 28.50 -22.28 11.84
N ASP A 242 29.42 -21.32 11.91
CA ASP A 242 29.39 -20.18 12.83
C ASP A 242 28.78 -18.98 12.14
N PHE A 243 27.79 -18.38 12.78
CA PHE A 243 26.98 -17.32 12.20
C PHE A 243 26.52 -16.33 13.26
N ALA A 244 25.96 -15.23 12.80
CA ALA A 244 25.15 -14.36 13.62
C ALA A 244 23.76 -14.22 12.98
N ILE A 245 22.75 -14.02 13.83
CA ILE A 245 21.44 -13.57 13.39
C ILE A 245 21.12 -12.22 14.01
N ASP A 246 20.28 -11.47 13.32
CA ASP A 246 19.76 -10.20 13.78
C ASP A 246 18.36 -9.97 13.20
N ASP A 247 17.66 -8.98 13.74
CA ASP A 247 16.40 -8.47 13.19
C ASP A 247 15.35 -9.57 12.98
N VAL A 248 14.99 -10.29 14.06
CA VAL A 248 13.91 -11.29 14.01
C VAL A 248 12.56 -10.57 14.15
N PHE A 249 11.74 -10.61 13.10
CA PHE A 249 10.45 -9.93 13.04
C PHE A 249 9.28 -10.89 12.78
N LEU A 250 8.16 -10.64 13.46
CA LEU A 250 6.85 -11.17 13.11
C LEU A 250 5.86 -9.99 13.09
N ARG A 251 5.35 -9.64 11.92
CA ARG A 251 4.44 -8.50 11.70
C ARG A 251 3.12 -8.99 11.14
N GLU A 252 2.00 -8.48 11.65
CA GLU A 252 0.67 -8.78 11.11
C GLU A 252 0.56 -8.18 9.70
N ILE A 253 0.03 -8.92 8.72
CA ILE A 253 -0.32 -8.35 7.41
C ILE A 253 -1.74 -7.81 7.52
N CYS A 254 -1.82 -6.49 7.45
CA CYS A 254 -3.05 -5.74 7.56
C CYS A 254 -3.63 -5.44 6.18
N GLU A 255 -4.95 -5.36 6.11
CA GLU A 255 -5.69 -4.95 4.92
C GLU A 255 -6.32 -3.58 5.16
N TYR A 256 -6.08 -2.65 4.25
CA TYR A 256 -6.56 -1.27 4.30
C TYR A 256 -7.36 -0.98 3.04
N GLU A 257 -8.48 -0.28 3.19
CA GLU A 257 -9.34 0.12 2.09
C GLU A 257 -9.65 1.62 2.17
N ASP A 258 -9.71 2.25 1.01
CA ASP A 258 -10.30 3.58 0.84
C ASP A 258 -10.98 3.68 -0.54
N GLU A 259 -11.90 4.63 -0.69
CA GLU A 259 -12.68 4.79 -1.91
C GLU A 259 -12.54 6.19 -2.50
N VAL A 260 -12.63 6.26 -3.82
CA VAL A 260 -12.74 7.52 -4.58
C VAL A 260 -13.87 7.41 -5.58
N THR A 261 -14.73 8.42 -5.61
CA THR A 261 -15.82 8.52 -6.59
C THR A 261 -15.48 9.53 -7.67
N ILE A 262 -15.54 9.09 -8.93
CA ILE A 262 -15.52 9.97 -10.09
C ILE A 262 -16.96 10.20 -10.52
N THR A 263 -17.44 11.43 -10.32
CA THR A 263 -18.76 11.85 -10.79
C THR A 263 -18.67 12.30 -12.24
N VAL A 264 -19.36 11.61 -13.14
CA VAL A 264 -19.45 12.03 -14.55
C VAL A 264 -20.72 12.86 -14.71
N LEU A 265 -20.55 14.09 -15.16
CA LEU A 265 -21.67 14.96 -15.53
C LEU A 265 -22.08 14.68 -16.98
N ASP A 266 -23.38 14.74 -17.22
CA ASP A 266 -23.93 14.71 -18.57
C ASP A 266 -23.64 16.05 -19.26
N GLU A 267 -23.45 16.00 -20.59
CA GLU A 267 -23.39 17.20 -21.40
C GLU A 267 -24.73 17.94 -21.33
N ILE A 268 -24.69 19.22 -20.96
CA ILE A 268 -25.89 20.05 -20.97
C ILE A 268 -26.10 20.55 -22.39
N VAL A 269 -27.11 20.00 -23.07
CA VAL A 269 -27.55 20.43 -24.40
C VAL A 269 -28.93 21.09 -24.30
N GLU A 270 -29.04 22.35 -24.71
CA GLU A 270 -30.29 23.09 -24.77
C GLU A 270 -30.60 23.48 -26.22
N THR A 271 -31.82 23.22 -26.69
CA THR A 271 -32.24 23.61 -28.04
C THR A 271 -33.05 24.90 -27.99
N GLN A 272 -32.67 25.89 -28.80
CA GLN A 272 -33.40 27.15 -28.97
C GLN A 272 -33.75 27.35 -30.44
N SER A 273 -35.01 27.69 -30.72
CA SER A 273 -35.49 27.95 -32.07
C SER A 273 -35.88 29.40 -32.24
N PHE A 274 -35.44 30.01 -33.34
CA PHE A 274 -35.69 31.40 -33.66
C PHE A 274 -36.21 31.54 -35.07
N GLU A 275 -36.98 32.61 -35.30
CA GLU A 275 -37.46 33.00 -36.61
C GLU A 275 -37.02 34.44 -36.86
N MET A 276 -36.37 34.71 -37.99
CA MET A 276 -35.78 36.02 -38.30
C MET A 276 -36.28 36.58 -39.63
N CYS A 277 -36.39 37.90 -39.75
CA CYS A 277 -36.69 38.54 -41.03
C CYS A 277 -35.42 38.78 -41.88
N PHE A 278 -35.59 39.00 -43.18
CA PHE A 278 -34.47 39.27 -44.10
C PHE A 278 -33.67 40.50 -43.67
N GLY A 279 -32.37 40.32 -43.46
CA GLY A 279 -31.44 41.37 -43.04
C GLY A 279 -31.39 41.63 -41.53
N GLU A 280 -32.09 40.82 -40.73
CA GLU A 280 -31.91 40.80 -39.27
C GLU A 280 -30.75 39.89 -38.86
N SER A 281 -30.34 39.99 -37.60
CA SER A 281 -29.34 39.10 -36.99
C SER A 281 -29.79 38.71 -35.59
N ILE A 282 -29.58 37.45 -35.21
CA ILE A 282 -29.83 36.94 -33.85
C ILE A 282 -28.49 36.80 -33.12
N GLU A 283 -28.45 37.18 -31.85
CA GLU A 283 -27.28 36.97 -30.98
C GLU A 283 -27.56 35.83 -29.99
N VAL A 284 -26.77 34.76 -30.03
CA VAL A 284 -26.80 33.66 -29.04
C VAL A 284 -25.40 33.43 -28.50
N GLY A 285 -25.22 33.45 -27.18
CA GLY A 285 -23.94 33.19 -26.54
C GLY A 285 -22.80 34.15 -26.94
N GLY A 286 -23.15 35.38 -27.37
CA GLY A 286 -22.18 36.37 -27.87
C GLY A 286 -21.76 36.18 -29.33
N GLN A 287 -22.36 35.25 -30.06
CA GLN A 287 -22.19 35.06 -31.50
C GLN A 287 -23.41 35.61 -32.26
N TYR A 288 -23.18 36.20 -33.43
CA TYR A 288 -24.24 36.72 -34.30
C TYR A 288 -24.46 35.79 -35.49
N PHE A 289 -25.73 35.51 -35.78
CA PHE A 289 -26.19 34.71 -36.90
C PHE A 289 -27.11 35.57 -37.78
N ASP A 290 -26.85 35.60 -39.09
CA ASP A 290 -27.60 36.38 -40.10
C ASP A 290 -28.12 35.50 -41.26
N ASP A 291 -27.92 34.19 -41.17
CA ASP A 291 -28.43 33.17 -42.10
C ASP A 291 -29.29 32.14 -41.34
N ALA A 292 -30.24 31.51 -42.04
CA ALA A 292 -30.99 30.38 -41.52
C ALA A 292 -30.15 29.09 -41.54
N GLY A 293 -30.38 28.24 -40.54
CA GLY A 293 -29.65 26.99 -40.38
C GLY A 293 -29.63 26.48 -38.94
N ASP A 294 -28.93 25.36 -38.75
CA ASP A 294 -28.64 24.77 -37.44
C ASP A 294 -27.20 25.10 -37.04
N TYR A 295 -27.01 25.62 -35.83
CA TYR A 295 -25.72 26.03 -35.28
C TYR A 295 -25.50 25.48 -33.87
N ASP A 296 -24.26 25.10 -33.54
CA ASP A 296 -23.86 24.74 -32.18
C ASP A 296 -23.09 25.91 -31.53
N VAL A 297 -23.62 26.41 -30.41
CA VAL A 297 -22.97 27.46 -29.61
C VAL A 297 -22.48 26.86 -28.30
N VAL A 298 -21.17 26.68 -28.19
CA VAL A 298 -20.52 26.20 -26.97
C VAL A 298 -20.28 27.37 -26.01
N LEU A 299 -20.83 27.27 -24.80
CA LEU A 299 -20.60 28.20 -23.70
C LEU A 299 -19.50 27.64 -22.79
N SER A 300 -18.36 28.32 -22.78
CA SER A 300 -17.21 27.92 -21.96
C SER A 300 -17.45 28.21 -20.49
N SER A 301 -17.43 27.19 -19.63
CA SER A 301 -17.50 27.36 -18.17
C SER A 301 -16.12 27.33 -17.51
N PHE A 302 -16.03 27.78 -16.26
CA PHE A 302 -14.77 27.95 -15.52
C PHE A 302 -14.03 26.62 -15.21
N GLN A 303 -14.61 25.45 -15.50
CA GLN A 303 -13.98 24.14 -15.23
C GLN A 303 -13.95 23.19 -16.44
N GLY A 304 -14.26 23.65 -17.66
CA GLY A 304 -14.31 22.79 -18.86
C GLY A 304 -15.57 21.91 -18.95
N CYS A 305 -16.54 22.14 -18.06
CA CYS A 305 -17.90 21.62 -18.17
C CYS A 305 -18.70 22.57 -19.02
N ASP A 306 -18.46 22.53 -20.33
CA ASP A 306 -19.08 23.44 -21.27
C ASP A 306 -20.55 23.05 -21.49
N SER A 307 -21.39 24.02 -21.80
CA SER A 307 -22.77 23.78 -22.22
C SER A 307 -22.90 24.04 -23.72
N THR A 308 -23.70 23.24 -24.41
CA THR A 308 -23.94 23.40 -25.85
C THR A 308 -25.37 23.90 -26.05
N ILE A 309 -25.54 25.04 -26.72
CA ILE A 309 -26.84 25.49 -27.20
C ILE A 309 -26.96 25.10 -28.67
N GLN A 310 -27.93 24.25 -29.01
CA GLN A 310 -28.33 23.97 -30.39
C GLN A 310 -29.31 25.03 -30.86
N VAL A 311 -28.88 25.87 -31.80
CA VAL A 311 -29.66 26.99 -32.33
C VAL A 311 -30.24 26.58 -33.68
N HIS A 312 -31.56 26.60 -33.80
CA HIS A 312 -32.28 26.43 -35.06
C HIS A 312 -32.85 27.77 -35.52
N ILE A 313 -32.52 28.23 -36.72
CA ILE A 313 -32.97 29.52 -37.25
C ILE A 313 -33.71 29.31 -38.56
N ASP A 314 -34.96 29.76 -38.61
CA ASP A 314 -35.77 29.87 -39.83
C ASP A 314 -35.89 31.33 -40.30
N VAL A 315 -36.07 31.54 -41.60
CA VAL A 315 -36.43 32.88 -42.14
C VAL A 315 -37.95 32.98 -42.22
N ALA A 316 -38.51 34.02 -41.60
CA ALA A 316 -39.93 34.32 -41.67
C ALA A 316 -40.36 34.58 -43.12
N ASP A 317 -41.33 33.80 -43.63
CA ASP A 317 -41.95 34.06 -44.91
C ASP A 317 -42.85 35.30 -44.80
N VAL A 318 -42.36 36.42 -45.29
CA VAL A 318 -43.18 37.62 -45.44
C VAL A 318 -44.08 37.42 -46.67
N GLU A 319 -45.31 36.95 -46.46
CA GLU A 319 -46.35 37.04 -47.49
C GLU A 319 -46.64 38.52 -47.77
N ALA A 320 -45.91 39.10 -48.72
CA ALA A 320 -46.15 40.44 -49.20
C ALA A 320 -47.48 40.46 -49.97
N TYR A 321 -48.57 40.85 -49.30
CA TYR A 321 -49.79 41.28 -49.99
C TYR A 321 -49.48 42.59 -50.74
N ILE A 322 -49.15 42.48 -52.02
CA ILE A 322 -49.04 43.64 -52.92
C ILE A 322 -50.46 44.20 -53.11
N LEU A 323 -50.83 45.21 -52.32
CA LEU A 323 -51.90 46.13 -52.71
C LEU A 323 -51.34 47.06 -53.79
N GLN A 324 -51.61 46.66 -55.03
CA GLN A 324 -51.56 47.35 -56.32
C GLN A 324 -50.97 48.78 -56.35
N ALA A 325 -49.94 48.93 -57.18
CA ALA A 325 -49.26 50.17 -57.51
C ALA A 325 -50.13 51.20 -58.27
N ASP A 326 -49.85 52.48 -58.05
CA ASP A 326 -50.14 53.56 -59.00
C ASP A 326 -48.97 54.58 -58.99
N PRO A 327 -48.67 55.26 -60.11
CA PRO A 327 -47.30 55.46 -60.56
C PRO A 327 -46.76 56.86 -60.24
N LEU A 328 -45.42 56.90 -60.19
CA LEU A 328 -44.56 58.08 -60.18
C LEU A 328 -44.91 59.06 -61.32
N ASN A 329 -45.08 60.34 -61.00
CA ASN A 329 -44.97 61.42 -61.97
C ASN A 329 -44.11 62.56 -61.41
N CYS A 330 -42.92 62.72 -61.97
CA CYS A 330 -41.98 63.79 -61.69
C CYS A 330 -42.36 65.06 -62.47
N TYR A 331 -42.26 66.24 -61.84
CA TYR A 331 -41.88 67.46 -62.55
C TYR A 331 -40.98 68.34 -61.66
N GLN A 332 -39.79 68.65 -62.20
CA GLN A 332 -38.87 69.73 -61.82
C GLN A 332 -39.59 71.10 -62.02
N ASP A 333 -39.23 72.24 -61.43
CA ASP A 333 -37.95 72.94 -61.50
C ASP A 333 -37.98 74.21 -60.60
N GLN A 334 -36.79 74.79 -60.41
CA GLN A 334 -36.35 75.87 -59.52
C GLN A 334 -37.01 77.25 -59.69
N THR A 335 -36.99 78.11 -58.66
CA THR A 335 -36.11 79.32 -58.57
C THR A 335 -36.52 80.30 -57.45
N SER A 336 -35.49 80.94 -56.88
CA SER A 336 -35.37 82.11 -55.99
C SER A 336 -36.01 82.10 -54.61
#